data_AF-A0A7S0Z2U7-F1
#
_entry.id   AF-A0A7S0Z2U7-F1
#
_cell.length_a   1.000
_cell.length_b   1.000
_cell.length_c   1.000
_cell.angle_alpha   90.00
_cell.angle_beta   90.00
_cell.angle_gamma   90.00
#
_symmetry.space_group_name_H-M   'P 1'
#
loop_
_entity.id
_entity.type
_entity.pdbx_description
1 polymer ?
#
loop_
_entity_poly.entity_id
_entity_poly.type
_entity_poly.pdbx_seq_one_letter_code
_entity_poly.pdbx_strand_id
1 'polypeptide(L)'
;MGDFLVDSEFGFGHFPAVVELSGLGILDGVRLEGGFGGDEAGWDVSGGRDVNGDGVGDILVTAPGAEGSVGGGYVVYGRRVWCEGGFGLSSVGVGDGIVVGGGEEGGVMSVYGCLGVFGDCDGGGFMFGVPGGGGGAGGAYEVRGFVGESVGALRVGGVSGGLCELGGEAGVEAGWCVCGGGDVNGDGVFDVSVCAPGMGESVGGMYVVS
;
A
#
# COMPACT_ATOMS: atom_id res chain seq x y z
N MET A 1 40.36 -23.93 -1.45
CA MET A 1 39.19 -23.79 -0.56
C MET A 1 39.45 -22.57 0.30
N GLY A 2 39.08 -21.41 -0.21
CA GLY A 2 39.14 -20.16 0.55
C GLY A 2 37.77 -19.96 1.17
N ASP A 3 37.71 -19.95 2.49
CA ASP A 3 36.50 -19.69 3.25
C ASP A 3 36.16 -18.20 3.09
N PHE A 4 34.97 -17.92 2.55
CA PHE A 4 34.46 -16.57 2.37
C PHE A 4 33.84 -16.15 3.70
N LEU A 5 34.65 -15.52 4.54
CA LEU A 5 34.18 -14.87 5.77
C LEU A 5 33.39 -13.63 5.37
N VAL A 6 32.05 -13.74 5.44
CA VAL A 6 31.16 -12.58 5.37
C VAL A 6 31.18 -11.92 6.74
N ASP A 7 31.62 -10.67 6.76
CA ASP A 7 31.63 -9.80 7.92
C ASP A 7 30.22 -9.63 8.49
N SER A 8 30.12 -9.81 9.81
CA SER A 8 28.92 -9.74 10.64
C SER A 8 28.34 -8.33 10.85
N GLU A 9 28.86 -7.31 10.18
CA GLU A 9 28.46 -5.91 10.38
C GLU A 9 27.20 -5.45 9.61
N PHE A 10 26.65 -6.29 8.72
CA PHE A 10 25.29 -6.11 8.18
C PHE A 10 24.46 -7.36 8.48
N GLY A 11 23.61 -7.27 9.49
CA GLY A 11 22.80 -8.38 10.03
C GLY A 11 21.70 -8.91 9.09
N PHE A 12 22.04 -9.32 7.88
CA PHE A 12 21.21 -10.24 7.13
C PHE A 12 21.48 -11.64 7.70
N GLY A 13 20.76 -11.96 8.77
CA GLY A 13 20.62 -13.35 9.21
C GLY A 13 20.31 -14.19 7.97
N HIS A 14 21.06 -15.28 7.79
CA HIS A 14 20.90 -16.21 6.68
C HIS A 14 19.40 -16.51 6.49
N PHE A 15 18.81 -15.95 5.43
CA PHE A 15 17.42 -16.26 5.11
C PHE A 15 17.40 -17.73 4.70
N PRO A 16 16.68 -18.59 5.42
CA PRO A 16 16.72 -20.01 5.13
C PRO A 16 16.19 -20.24 3.72
N ALA A 17 16.76 -21.23 3.03
CA ALA A 17 16.31 -21.59 1.69
C ALA A 17 14.83 -22.04 1.63
N VAL A 18 14.27 -22.41 2.78
CA VAL A 18 12.85 -22.78 2.96
C VAL A 18 12.35 -22.15 4.26
N VAL A 19 11.21 -21.45 4.18
CA VAL A 19 10.48 -20.92 5.34
C VAL A 19 9.14 -21.65 5.43
N GLU A 20 8.87 -22.27 6.59
CA GLU A 20 7.58 -22.91 6.88
C GLU A 20 6.56 -21.85 7.34
N LEU A 21 5.66 -21.45 6.45
CA LEU A 21 4.66 -20.40 6.73
C LEU A 21 3.67 -20.78 7.85
N SER A 22 3.49 -22.07 8.11
CA SER A 22 2.61 -22.59 9.15
C SER A 22 3.21 -22.49 10.56
N GLY A 23 4.52 -22.24 10.66
CA GLY A 23 5.28 -22.25 11.91
C GLY A 23 6.10 -20.98 12.12
N LEU A 24 5.65 -19.84 11.60
CA LEU A 24 6.29 -18.55 11.85
C LEU A 24 6.27 -18.25 13.36
N GLY A 25 7.45 -18.11 13.96
CA GLY A 25 7.59 -17.59 15.30
C GLY A 25 7.36 -16.08 15.35
N ILE A 26 7.14 -15.56 16.56
CA ILE A 26 6.84 -14.14 16.79
C ILE A 26 7.94 -13.15 16.36
N LEU A 27 9.15 -13.64 16.10
CA LEU A 27 10.29 -12.86 15.59
C LEU A 27 10.56 -13.10 14.10
N ASP A 28 9.97 -14.15 13.52
CA ASP A 28 10.25 -14.57 12.14
C ASP A 28 9.33 -13.86 11.14
N GLY A 29 8.12 -13.50 11.57
CA GLY A 29 7.15 -12.79 10.75
C GLY A 29 5.74 -12.86 11.30
N VAL A 30 4.77 -12.57 10.43
CA VAL A 30 3.35 -12.58 10.75
C VAL A 30 2.52 -13.11 9.59
N ARG A 31 1.46 -13.84 9.91
CA ARG A 31 0.38 -14.17 8.98
C ARG A 31 -0.70 -13.10 9.09
N LEU A 32 -0.98 -12.40 7.99
CA LEU A 32 -2.07 -11.41 7.91
C LEU A 32 -3.29 -12.03 7.23
N GLU A 33 -4.48 -11.84 7.81
CA GLU A 33 -5.72 -12.45 7.32
C GLU A 33 -6.87 -11.45 7.21
N GLY A 34 -7.66 -11.55 6.14
CA GLY A 34 -8.92 -10.81 6.01
C GLY A 34 -9.93 -11.17 7.11
N GLY A 35 -10.92 -10.31 7.30
CA GLY A 35 -11.92 -10.48 8.36
C GLY A 35 -13.08 -11.38 7.98
N PHE A 36 -13.43 -11.40 6.69
CA PHE A 36 -14.61 -12.07 6.17
C PHE A 36 -14.29 -12.87 4.90
N GLY A 37 -15.10 -13.90 4.64
CA GLY A 37 -14.99 -14.68 3.41
C GLY A 37 -15.26 -13.81 2.19
N GLY A 38 -14.31 -13.76 1.26
CA GLY A 38 -14.40 -12.94 0.05
C GLY A 38 -13.74 -11.57 0.15
N ASP A 39 -13.10 -11.20 1.27
CA ASP A 39 -12.38 -9.93 1.37
C ASP A 39 -11.22 -9.81 0.37
N GLU A 40 -10.69 -10.95 -0.08
CA GLU A 40 -9.54 -11.00 -1.00
C GLU A 40 -8.32 -10.25 -0.47
N ALA A 41 -8.16 -10.19 0.86
CA ALA A 41 -7.03 -9.55 1.50
C ALA A 41 -5.69 -10.19 1.07
N GLY A 42 -4.70 -9.35 0.80
CA GLY A 42 -3.43 -9.77 0.24
C GLY A 42 -3.45 -9.91 -1.29
N TRP A 43 -4.48 -9.36 -1.95
CA TRP A 43 -4.51 -9.27 -3.42
C TRP A 43 -3.27 -8.54 -3.95
N ASP A 44 -2.86 -7.49 -3.25
CA ASP A 44 -1.54 -6.88 -3.41
C ASP A 44 -0.97 -6.41 -2.07
N VAL A 45 0.35 -6.33 -2.03
CA VAL A 45 1.11 -5.96 -0.84
C VAL A 45 2.27 -5.04 -1.19
N SER A 46 2.50 -4.06 -0.31
CA SER A 46 3.70 -3.21 -0.34
C SER A 46 4.22 -3.07 1.09
N GLY A 47 5.51 -2.82 1.28
CA GLY A 47 6.07 -2.70 2.61
C GLY A 47 7.44 -2.05 2.63
N GLY A 48 8.04 -1.98 3.83
CA GLY A 48 9.39 -1.46 4.03
C GLY A 48 9.47 0.05 4.25
N ARG A 49 8.35 0.69 4.61
CA ARG A 49 8.29 2.12 4.98
C ARG A 49 7.69 2.30 6.35
N ASP A 50 8.27 3.17 7.14
CA ASP A 50 7.79 3.54 8.47
C ASP A 50 6.85 4.75 8.36
N VAL A 51 5.54 4.51 8.36
CA VAL A 51 4.49 5.52 8.20
C VAL A 51 4.17 6.18 9.55
N ASN A 52 4.37 5.46 10.65
CA ASN A 52 4.06 5.96 11.99
C ASN A 52 5.27 6.59 12.71
N GLY A 53 6.48 6.47 12.16
CA GLY A 53 7.71 7.05 12.67
C GLY A 53 8.35 6.28 13.83
N ASP A 54 8.08 4.98 13.99
CA ASP A 54 8.58 4.16 15.10
C ASP A 54 9.91 3.41 14.82
N GLY A 55 10.45 3.60 13.61
CA GLY A 55 11.65 2.99 13.10
C GLY A 55 11.48 1.53 12.66
N VAL A 56 10.25 1.06 12.41
CA VAL A 56 9.92 -0.26 11.86
C VAL A 56 9.15 -0.09 10.55
N GLY A 57 9.46 -0.92 9.55
CA GLY A 57 8.73 -0.89 8.28
C GLY A 57 7.31 -1.45 8.41
N ASP A 58 6.34 -0.67 7.98
CA ASP A 58 4.93 -1.00 7.88
C ASP A 58 4.61 -1.73 6.57
N ILE A 59 3.38 -2.23 6.48
CA ILE A 59 2.89 -3.06 5.36
C ILE A 59 1.55 -2.52 4.89
N LEU A 60 1.43 -2.19 3.60
CA LEU A 60 0.15 -2.00 2.93
C LEU A 60 -0.36 -3.36 2.42
N VAL A 61 -1.63 -3.65 2.68
CA VAL A 61 -2.35 -4.84 2.20
C VAL A 61 -3.66 -4.40 1.57
N THR A 62 -3.93 -4.82 0.34
CA THR A 62 -5.19 -4.52 -0.34
C THR A 62 -6.19 -5.67 -0.19
N ALA A 63 -7.48 -5.34 -0.15
CA ALA A 63 -8.60 -6.25 0.03
C ALA A 63 -9.77 -5.81 -0.88
N PRO A 64 -9.69 -6.08 -2.20
CA PRO A 64 -10.66 -5.58 -3.18
C PRO A 64 -12.08 -6.13 -2.99
N GLY A 65 -12.25 -7.25 -2.30
CA GLY A 65 -13.56 -7.82 -1.99
C GLY A 65 -14.18 -7.34 -0.67
N ALA A 66 -13.45 -6.56 0.12
CA ALA A 66 -13.92 -6.06 1.42
C ALA A 66 -15.17 -5.16 1.30
N GLU A 67 -15.95 -5.09 2.39
CA GLU A 67 -17.19 -4.31 2.50
C GLU A 67 -18.21 -4.58 1.37
N GLY A 68 -18.28 -5.82 0.86
CA GLY A 68 -19.21 -6.20 -0.20
C GLY A 68 -18.77 -5.74 -1.58
N SER A 69 -17.48 -5.94 -1.90
CA SER A 69 -16.84 -5.55 -3.18
C SER A 69 -16.75 -4.04 -3.43
N VAL A 70 -16.96 -3.23 -2.39
CA VAL A 70 -16.55 -1.82 -2.38
C VAL A 70 -15.02 -1.72 -2.41
N GLY A 71 -14.34 -2.72 -1.84
CA GLY A 71 -12.89 -2.80 -1.78
C GLY A 71 -12.32 -1.93 -0.66
N GLY A 72 -11.16 -2.33 -0.18
CA GLY A 72 -10.45 -1.61 0.85
C GLY A 72 -8.97 -1.97 0.89
N GLY A 73 -8.29 -1.44 1.88
CA GLY A 73 -6.90 -1.74 2.18
C GLY A 73 -6.58 -1.45 3.64
N TYR A 74 -5.40 -1.88 4.04
CA TYR A 74 -4.92 -1.76 5.41
C TYR A 74 -3.46 -1.37 5.36
N VAL A 75 -3.07 -0.31 6.05
CA VAL A 75 -1.68 -0.12 6.46
C VAL A 75 -1.55 -0.77 7.82
N VAL A 76 -0.74 -1.80 7.95
CA VAL A 76 -0.46 -2.51 9.20
C VAL A 76 0.89 -2.06 9.71
N TYR A 77 0.94 -1.53 10.92
CA TYR A 77 2.18 -1.07 11.52
C TYR A 77 3.11 -2.24 11.84
N GLY A 78 4.34 -2.09 11.40
CA GLY A 78 5.41 -3.06 11.57
C GLY A 78 5.75 -3.26 13.04
N ARG A 79 6.19 -4.47 13.39
CA ARG A 79 6.58 -4.80 14.76
C ARG A 79 7.85 -5.63 14.77
N ARG A 80 8.69 -5.38 15.78
CA ARG A 80 9.85 -6.24 16.09
C ARG A 80 9.43 -7.58 16.71
N VAL A 81 8.23 -7.63 17.29
CA VAL A 81 7.64 -8.83 17.90
C VAL A 81 6.15 -8.87 17.56
N TRP A 82 5.71 -9.96 16.94
CA TRP A 82 4.32 -10.20 16.57
C TRP A 82 3.59 -11.05 17.60
N CYS A 83 2.27 -11.15 17.46
CA CYS A 83 1.45 -12.08 18.23
C CYS A 83 1.53 -13.50 17.66
N GLU A 84 1.49 -14.51 18.54
CA GLU A 84 1.35 -15.90 18.10
C GLU A 84 0.02 -16.08 17.37
N GLY A 85 0.03 -16.84 16.27
CA GLY A 85 -1.18 -17.19 15.52
C GLY A 85 -1.60 -16.20 14.42
N GLY A 86 -0.83 -15.15 14.18
CA GLY A 86 -1.10 -14.17 13.11
C GLY A 86 -1.91 -12.96 13.59
N PHE A 87 -2.29 -12.10 12.64
CA PHE A 87 -2.98 -10.84 12.89
C PHE A 87 -4.13 -10.65 11.90
N GLY A 88 -5.34 -10.44 12.42
CA GLY A 88 -6.55 -10.27 11.63
C GLY A 88 -6.76 -8.80 11.22
N LEU A 89 -6.89 -8.54 9.93
CA LEU A 89 -7.00 -7.19 9.37
C LEU A 89 -8.31 -6.49 9.75
N SER A 90 -9.38 -7.22 10.04
CA SER A 90 -10.62 -6.65 10.59
C SER A 90 -10.49 -6.13 12.01
N SER A 91 -9.39 -6.44 12.70
CA SER A 91 -9.11 -5.95 14.05
C SER A 91 -8.10 -4.81 14.08
N VAL A 92 -7.69 -4.27 12.92
CA VAL A 92 -6.79 -3.12 12.85
C VAL A 92 -7.39 -1.95 13.63
N GLY A 93 -6.79 -1.66 14.77
CA GLY A 93 -7.11 -0.51 15.59
C GLY A 93 -6.13 0.64 15.37
N VAL A 94 -6.42 1.72 16.09
CA VAL A 94 -5.68 2.99 16.17
C VAL A 94 -4.16 2.84 16.45
N GLY A 95 -3.75 1.77 17.15
CA GLY A 95 -2.33 1.48 17.42
C GLY A 95 -1.75 0.35 16.56
N ASP A 96 -2.56 -0.27 15.72
CA ASP A 96 -2.16 -1.41 14.90
C ASP A 96 -1.97 -1.03 13.43
N GLY A 97 -2.59 0.07 12.99
CA GLY A 97 -2.54 0.50 11.61
C GLY A 97 -3.63 1.51 11.23
N ILE A 98 -3.89 1.59 9.92
CA ILE A 98 -4.89 2.45 9.29
C ILE A 98 -5.77 1.58 8.41
N VAL A 99 -7.09 1.70 8.55
CA VAL A 99 -8.03 1.10 7.61
C VAL A 99 -8.31 2.08 6.49
N VAL A 100 -8.07 1.66 5.24
CA VAL A 100 -8.39 2.41 4.02
C VAL A 100 -9.68 1.83 3.45
N GLY A 101 -10.79 2.55 3.60
CA GLY A 101 -12.07 2.14 3.04
C GLY A 101 -12.24 2.61 1.60
N GLY A 102 -12.80 1.76 0.74
CA GLY A 102 -13.20 2.14 -0.61
C GLY A 102 -14.19 3.31 -0.62
N GLY A 103 -14.19 4.05 -1.72
CA GLY A 103 -15.05 5.20 -1.96
C GLY A 103 -16.54 4.84 -2.07
N GLU A 104 -17.38 5.86 -2.27
CA GLU A 104 -18.85 5.74 -2.23
C GLU A 104 -19.43 4.70 -3.20
N GLU A 105 -20.56 4.11 -2.77
CA GLU A 105 -21.31 3.03 -3.40
C GLU A 105 -21.65 3.30 -4.87
N GLY A 106 -21.16 2.46 -5.79
CA GLY A 106 -21.55 2.48 -7.22
C GLY A 106 -20.41 2.62 -8.22
N GLY A 107 -19.19 2.94 -7.79
CA GLY A 107 -17.97 2.74 -8.58
C GLY A 107 -17.45 1.34 -8.34
N VAL A 108 -17.57 0.44 -9.32
CA VAL A 108 -16.76 -0.78 -9.30
C VAL A 108 -15.28 -0.39 -9.15
N MET A 109 -14.48 -1.26 -8.53
CA MET A 109 -13.02 -1.30 -8.51
C MET A 109 -12.33 -0.77 -7.23
N SER A 110 -12.14 -1.73 -6.31
CA SER A 110 -10.84 -2.29 -5.92
C SER A 110 -9.69 -1.30 -5.76
N VAL A 111 -9.15 -1.25 -4.54
CA VAL A 111 -7.75 -0.89 -4.32
C VAL A 111 -6.91 -1.90 -5.12
N TYR A 112 -6.63 -1.60 -6.39
CA TYR A 112 -5.73 -2.42 -7.17
C TYR A 112 -4.34 -2.13 -6.68
N GLY A 113 -3.68 -3.23 -6.40
CA GLY A 113 -2.29 -3.24 -6.14
C GLY A 113 -1.47 -2.48 -7.15
N CYS A 114 -0.54 -1.70 -6.65
CA CYS A 114 0.59 -1.29 -7.43
C CYS A 114 1.84 -1.45 -6.56
N LEU A 115 2.59 -2.51 -6.88
CA LEU A 115 4.00 -2.68 -6.57
C LEU A 115 4.79 -1.43 -7.04
N GLY A 116 5.14 -0.57 -6.09
CA GLY A 116 5.95 0.60 -6.32
C GLY A 116 6.53 1.13 -5.01
N VAL A 117 7.71 0.65 -4.66
CA VAL A 117 8.56 1.23 -3.60
C VAL A 117 9.24 2.49 -4.17
N PHE A 118 9.69 3.39 -3.28
CA PHE A 118 10.47 4.62 -3.54
C PHE A 118 9.63 5.78 -4.10
N GLY A 119 9.76 7.04 -3.71
CA GLY A 119 10.44 7.79 -2.66
C GLY A 119 9.43 8.88 -2.28
N ASP A 120 9.65 9.54 -1.16
CA ASP A 120 9.47 10.99 -1.08
C ASP A 120 9.29 11.69 -2.44
N CYS A 121 8.14 12.30 -2.73
CA CYS A 121 8.12 13.76 -2.71
C CYS A 121 8.28 14.41 -1.31
N ASP A 122 8.16 13.66 -0.21
CA ASP A 122 8.68 14.03 1.15
C ASP A 122 9.06 12.90 2.18
N GLY A 123 8.81 11.60 1.94
CA GLY A 123 9.56 10.49 2.57
C GLY A 123 8.83 9.47 3.43
N GLY A 124 7.50 9.54 3.59
CA GLY A 124 6.82 8.73 4.62
C GLY A 124 5.66 7.81 4.19
N GLY A 125 5.19 7.87 2.94
CA GLY A 125 3.87 7.32 2.59
C GLY A 125 3.81 6.06 1.73
N PHE A 126 2.60 5.49 1.63
CA PHE A 126 2.23 4.44 0.66
C PHE A 126 1.32 5.02 -0.42
N MET A 127 1.49 4.59 -1.68
CA MET A 127 0.55 4.91 -2.76
C MET A 127 -0.36 3.71 -3.04
N PHE A 128 -1.61 3.96 -3.40
CA PHE A 128 -2.53 2.94 -3.91
C PHE A 128 -3.45 3.51 -5.00
N GLY A 129 -3.89 2.64 -5.91
CA GLY A 129 -4.72 3.01 -7.04
C GLY A 129 -6.20 2.65 -6.86
N VAL A 130 -7.09 3.48 -7.39
CA VAL A 130 -8.56 3.30 -7.40
C VAL A 130 -9.08 3.62 -8.82
N PRO A 131 -8.93 2.70 -9.79
CA PRO A 131 -9.19 2.99 -11.20
C PRO A 131 -10.65 3.24 -11.56
N GLY A 132 -11.60 2.79 -10.75
CA GLY A 132 -13.04 2.97 -11.01
C GLY A 132 -13.70 4.14 -10.27
N GLY A 133 -12.93 4.95 -9.54
CA GLY A 133 -13.43 6.13 -8.83
C GLY A 133 -14.02 7.20 -9.77
N GLY A 134 -14.93 8.03 -9.25
CA GLY A 134 -15.39 9.25 -9.93
C GLY A 134 -16.09 9.04 -11.28
N GLY A 135 -16.79 7.91 -11.47
CA GLY A 135 -17.47 7.61 -12.74
C GLY A 135 -16.54 7.09 -13.85
N GLY A 136 -15.50 6.35 -13.48
CA GLY A 136 -14.49 5.81 -14.40
C GLY A 136 -13.33 6.76 -14.67
N ALA A 137 -13.25 7.88 -13.94
CA ALA A 137 -12.08 8.75 -13.94
C ALA A 137 -10.86 8.04 -13.37
N GLY A 138 -11.07 7.31 -12.27
CA GLY A 138 -10.03 6.70 -11.48
C GLY A 138 -9.11 7.71 -10.80
N GLY A 139 -8.35 7.25 -9.81
CA GLY A 139 -7.31 8.06 -9.18
C GLY A 139 -6.24 7.21 -8.49
N ALA A 140 -5.11 7.84 -8.19
CA ALA A 140 -4.12 7.31 -7.25
C ALA A 140 -4.12 8.13 -5.96
N TYR A 141 -3.85 7.46 -4.84
CA TYR A 141 -3.98 8.01 -3.50
C TYR A 141 -2.73 7.74 -2.68
N GLU A 142 -2.20 8.78 -2.04
CA GLU A 142 -1.10 8.64 -1.09
C GLU A 142 -1.62 8.58 0.36
N VAL A 143 -1.17 7.62 1.16
CA VAL A 143 -1.31 7.63 2.61
C VAL A 143 -0.04 8.21 3.23
N ARG A 144 -0.10 9.43 3.77
CA ARG A 144 1.05 10.09 4.42
C ARG A 144 1.11 9.88 5.94
N GLY A 145 2.33 10.03 6.46
CA GLY A 145 2.73 9.70 7.82
C GLY A 145 1.97 10.42 8.93
N PHE A 146 1.49 9.61 9.87
CA PHE A 146 0.74 10.01 11.05
C PHE A 146 1.64 9.94 12.27
N VAL A 147 2.59 10.86 12.40
CA VAL A 147 3.46 10.91 13.58
C VAL A 147 2.64 11.42 14.77
N GLY A 148 2.10 10.49 15.57
CA GLY A 148 1.38 10.80 16.82
C GLY A 148 -0.13 11.07 16.68
N GLU A 149 -0.74 10.89 15.50
CA GLU A 149 -2.18 11.01 15.30
C GLU A 149 -2.77 9.74 14.68
N SER A 150 -3.30 8.85 15.51
CA SER A 150 -3.94 7.64 15.02
C SER A 150 -5.26 7.92 14.30
N VAL A 151 -5.32 7.65 13.00
CA VAL A 151 -6.55 7.73 12.23
C VAL A 151 -7.07 6.31 12.01
N GLY A 152 -8.06 5.90 12.80
CA GLY A 152 -8.57 4.53 12.77
C GLY A 152 -9.14 4.11 11.42
N ALA A 153 -9.78 5.02 10.68
CA ALA A 153 -10.29 4.76 9.35
C ALA A 153 -10.22 5.99 8.45
N LEU A 154 -9.74 5.79 7.22
CA LEU A 154 -9.59 6.79 6.18
C LEU A 154 -10.49 6.43 5.00
N ARG A 155 -11.24 7.40 4.48
CA ARG A 155 -12.20 7.20 3.38
C ARG A 155 -11.80 8.03 2.18
N VAL A 156 -11.78 7.38 1.01
CA VAL A 156 -11.33 7.96 -0.27
C VAL A 156 -12.25 9.10 -0.77
N GLY A 157 -13.54 9.10 -0.40
CA GLY A 157 -14.56 10.04 -0.92
C GLY A 157 -14.67 11.43 -0.25
N GLY A 158 -13.76 11.82 0.65
CA GLY A 158 -13.95 13.05 1.45
C GLY A 158 -12.67 13.63 2.05
N VAL A 159 -11.58 13.61 1.28
CA VAL A 159 -10.18 13.92 1.66
C VAL A 159 -10.04 14.84 2.89
N SER A 160 -9.89 14.19 4.05
CA SER A 160 -9.29 14.78 5.24
C SER A 160 -8.44 13.68 5.90
N GLY A 161 -7.25 14.05 6.39
CA GLY A 161 -6.31 13.12 7.04
C GLY A 161 -5.29 12.48 6.10
N GLY A 162 -4.51 13.27 5.35
CA GLY A 162 -3.27 12.77 4.73
C GLY A 162 -3.41 11.98 3.41
N LEU A 163 -4.58 12.02 2.76
CA LEU A 163 -4.78 11.52 1.38
C LEU A 163 -4.51 12.62 0.34
N CYS A 164 -3.71 12.32 -0.68
CA CYS A 164 -3.55 13.15 -1.88
C CYS A 164 -4.11 12.39 -3.10
N GLU A 165 -5.03 12.98 -3.86
CA GLU A 165 -5.61 12.37 -5.07
C GLU A 165 -4.89 12.85 -6.33
N LEU A 166 -4.44 11.90 -7.15
CA LEU A 166 -4.00 12.10 -8.53
C LEU A 166 -5.10 11.54 -9.46
N GLY A 167 -6.11 12.38 -9.74
CA GLY A 167 -7.27 12.01 -10.54
C GLY A 167 -7.09 12.21 -12.05
N GLY A 168 -7.84 11.46 -12.84
CA GLY A 168 -7.94 11.62 -14.29
C GLY A 168 -9.26 12.25 -14.75
N GLU A 169 -9.39 12.56 -16.05
CA GLU A 169 -10.70 12.88 -16.64
C GLU A 169 -11.63 11.65 -16.64
N ALA A 170 -12.95 11.86 -16.65
CA ALA A 170 -13.90 10.75 -16.67
C ALA A 170 -13.63 9.78 -17.84
N GLY A 171 -13.54 8.49 -17.54
CA GLY A 171 -13.32 7.42 -18.52
C GLY A 171 -11.84 7.07 -18.78
N VAL A 172 -10.88 7.74 -18.13
CA VAL A 172 -9.45 7.38 -18.30
C VAL A 172 -8.99 6.25 -17.39
N GLU A 173 -9.74 5.96 -16.34
CA GLU A 173 -9.46 4.92 -15.35
C GLU A 173 -8.06 5.05 -14.73
N ALA A 174 -7.66 6.23 -14.27
CA ALA A 174 -6.33 6.42 -13.67
C ALA A 174 -6.15 5.58 -12.39
N GLY A 175 -4.96 5.03 -12.15
CA GLY A 175 -4.67 4.28 -10.92
C GLY A 175 -4.77 2.76 -11.07
N TRP A 176 -4.71 2.20 -12.28
CA TRP A 176 -4.51 0.76 -12.44
C TRP A 176 -3.10 0.29 -12.04
N CYS A 177 -2.10 1.13 -12.31
CA CYS A 177 -0.76 1.01 -11.76
C CYS A 177 -0.25 2.38 -11.33
N VAL A 178 0.54 2.39 -10.26
CA VAL A 178 1.22 3.55 -9.71
C VAL A 178 2.65 3.12 -9.39
N CYS A 179 3.64 3.90 -9.81
CA CYS A 179 5.02 3.66 -9.40
C CYS A 179 5.82 4.97 -9.33
N GLY A 180 6.88 4.97 -8.52
CA GLY A 180 7.86 6.06 -8.51
C GLY A 180 8.61 6.12 -9.84
N GLY A 181 8.59 7.30 -10.47
CA GLY A 181 9.24 7.57 -11.75
C GLY A 181 10.72 7.99 -11.64
N GLY A 182 11.20 8.31 -10.43
CA GLY A 182 12.43 9.10 -10.29
C GLY A 182 12.14 10.59 -10.45
N ASP A 183 13.15 11.44 -10.26
CA ASP A 183 13.08 12.84 -10.71
C ASP A 183 13.23 12.87 -12.25
N VAL A 184 12.12 12.85 -12.97
CA VAL A 184 12.13 12.81 -14.44
C VAL A 184 12.25 14.20 -15.06
N ASN A 185 12.01 15.27 -14.28
CA ASN A 185 12.05 16.65 -14.77
C ASN A 185 13.30 17.43 -14.31
N GLY A 186 14.08 16.90 -13.38
CA GLY A 186 15.34 17.45 -12.87
C GLY A 186 15.19 18.50 -11.76
N ASP A 187 14.08 18.54 -11.03
CA ASP A 187 13.83 19.53 -9.97
C ASP A 187 14.30 19.10 -8.57
N GLY A 188 14.79 17.85 -8.46
CA GLY A 188 15.28 17.26 -7.22
C GLY A 188 14.19 16.59 -6.37
N VAL A 189 12.95 16.52 -6.83
CA VAL A 189 11.82 15.80 -6.22
C VAL A 189 11.57 14.51 -7.00
N PHE A 190 11.24 13.39 -6.34
CA PHE A 190 10.84 12.19 -7.08
C PHE A 190 9.42 12.33 -7.60
N ASP A 191 9.25 11.98 -8.87
CA ASP A 191 7.97 12.01 -9.54
C ASP A 191 7.23 10.69 -9.35
N VAL A 192 5.90 10.78 -9.44
CA VAL A 192 4.98 9.64 -9.38
C VAL A 192 4.39 9.43 -10.76
N SER A 193 4.32 8.18 -11.19
CA SER A 193 3.64 7.81 -12.43
C SER A 193 2.37 7.02 -12.16
N VAL A 194 1.30 7.31 -12.90
CA VAL A 194 -0.04 6.76 -12.72
C VAL A 194 -0.59 6.29 -14.06
N CYS A 195 -0.82 4.99 -14.20
CA CYS A 195 -1.36 4.37 -15.40
C CYS A 195 -2.86 4.67 -15.57
N ALA A 196 -3.27 4.96 -16.79
CA ALA A 196 -4.64 5.30 -17.18
C ALA A 196 -4.99 4.60 -18.53
N PRO A 197 -5.37 3.32 -18.52
CA PRO A 197 -5.63 2.54 -19.72
C PRO A 197 -6.88 3.01 -20.49
N GLY A 198 -7.81 3.72 -19.85
CA GLY A 198 -8.96 4.33 -20.52
C GLY A 198 -8.60 5.58 -21.35
N MET A 199 -7.38 6.12 -21.18
CA MET A 199 -6.94 7.35 -21.87
C MET A 199 -7.09 7.24 -23.39
N GLY A 200 -7.64 8.29 -24.00
CA GLY A 200 -7.72 8.43 -25.45
C GLY A 200 -8.61 7.38 -26.13
N GLU A 201 -9.81 7.13 -25.60
CA GLU A 201 -10.72 6.07 -26.09
C GLU A 201 -10.05 4.67 -26.04
N SER A 202 -9.44 4.35 -24.90
CA SER A 202 -8.75 3.07 -24.66
C SER A 202 -7.49 2.83 -25.51
N VAL A 203 -6.86 3.90 -26.03
CA VAL A 203 -5.47 3.83 -26.50
C VAL A 203 -4.52 3.48 -25.34
N GLY A 204 -4.89 3.95 -24.14
CA GLY A 204 -4.12 3.77 -22.92
C GLY A 204 -2.97 4.75 -22.79
N GLY A 205 -2.62 5.08 -21.56
CA GLY A 205 -1.55 6.02 -21.27
C GLY A 205 -1.15 6.01 -19.80
N MET A 206 -0.32 6.98 -19.44
CA MET A 206 0.19 7.16 -18.09
C MET A 206 0.48 8.64 -17.87
N TYR A 207 0.19 9.12 -16.67
CA TYR A 207 0.59 10.43 -16.18
C TYR A 207 1.90 10.31 -15.42
N VAL A 208 2.74 11.34 -15.49
CA VAL A 208 3.88 11.52 -14.58
C VAL A 208 3.69 12.87 -13.90
N VAL A 209 3.69 12.85 -12.58
CA VAL A 209 3.38 13.96 -11.69
C VAL A 209 4.61 14.23 -10.85
N SER A 210 5.07 15.48 -10.84
CA SER A 210 6.20 15.99 -10.08
C SER A 210 5.69 16.86 -8.95
#